data_AF-A0A5C7ACQ9-F1
#
_entry.id   AF-A0A5C7ACQ9-F1
#
_cell.length_a   1.000
_cell.length_b   1.000
_cell.length_c   1.000
_cell.angle_alpha   90.00
_cell.angle_beta   90.00
_cell.angle_gamma   90.00
#
_symmetry.space_group_name_H-M   'P 1'
#
loop_
_entity.id
_entity.type
_entity.pdbx_description
1 polymer ?
#
loop_
_entity_poly.entity_id
_entity_poly.type
_entity_poly.pdbx_seq_one_letter_code
_entity_poly.pdbx_strand_id
1 'polypeptide(L)'
;MFCLCYITTIAQNNKLAIESRMVNEIPNEEISVVINTNVLLAGETLNYKLFCLVNKHNALSSLSKVAYVELYSSKNNSIFSHKIKLEKGMGSGDFFVSPTVETGHYKLITYTQWMKNSDNQFSETDIYIINPFNNSSFIGLNSNKTKLGLLANSHLNNKKSDVLKLDAQTYATRKKVTLKVTDLIGNFTLSVRKANNISIEASEVNSKSKRIFANSKGFVLPEIRGEIISGVVYDNLGNTAANKKIALSIPGENYIYKNVVTDSLGNFLFNIHENYLNTQVYFQVIGDSLLNYSFKIHNKNASKPKDLIFKNLQFNAELKDWIITQSINNQIENAYHISKADSIKPVVANHNFLAEKSVVYKLDDYTRFKTIKETFIEVVEGAALRKKEDNYIFKIYHNEGNNHPFSEYKPLLLLDGVLIQDEKFIVDYDPYKIEEIGLIKGAYFYGPKIYYGVIDIKTKSGNAFVDGFEIEGLTNYTLKLIQPQKKYFSPNYDENSTELKRIPDFRSQLLWCPNVKLNGEEKTITFFTSDVKGVFEVILSGYNMYGRYISEKTYFTVE
;
A
#
# COMPACT_ATOMS: atom_id res chain seq x y z
N MET A 1 -38.58 28.75 -47.30
CA MET A 1 -39.13 27.87 -46.25
C MET A 1 -38.36 26.56 -46.27
N PHE A 2 -37.28 26.47 -45.49
CA PHE A 2 -36.49 25.24 -45.29
C PHE A 2 -36.30 25.09 -43.78
N CYS A 3 -36.97 24.10 -43.20
CA CYS A 3 -36.85 23.72 -41.80
C CYS A 3 -35.45 23.17 -41.53
N LEU A 4 -34.72 23.79 -40.60
CA LEU A 4 -33.64 23.12 -39.87
C LEU A 4 -34.28 22.19 -38.83
N CYS A 5 -34.21 20.88 -39.06
CA CYS A 5 -34.39 19.91 -37.99
C CYS A 5 -33.11 19.87 -37.14
N TYR A 6 -33.14 20.55 -35.99
CA TYR A 6 -32.22 20.29 -34.89
C TYR A 6 -32.52 18.90 -34.32
N ILE A 7 -31.66 17.92 -34.58
CA ILE A 7 -31.64 16.68 -33.81
C ILE A 7 -30.59 16.86 -32.72
N THR A 8 -31.02 17.34 -31.55
CA THR A 8 -30.25 17.21 -30.32
C THR A 8 -30.38 15.77 -29.83
N THR A 9 -29.46 14.88 -30.21
CA THR A 9 -29.29 13.61 -29.51
C THR A 9 -28.65 13.89 -28.16
N ILE A 10 -29.47 14.08 -27.12
CA ILE A 10 -29.01 13.99 -25.73
C ILE A 10 -28.83 12.50 -25.43
N ALA A 11 -27.64 11.97 -25.70
CA ALA A 11 -27.26 10.65 -25.19
C ALA A 11 -26.92 10.76 -23.69
N GLN A 12 -27.93 10.97 -22.84
CA GLN A 12 -27.78 10.75 -21.40
C GLN A 12 -27.75 9.24 -21.18
N ASN A 13 -26.57 8.63 -21.27
CA ASN A 13 -26.39 7.27 -20.78
C ASN A 13 -26.71 7.28 -19.28
N ASN A 14 -27.72 6.51 -18.87
CA ASN A 14 -28.07 6.31 -17.47
C ASN A 14 -26.85 5.71 -16.74
N LYS A 15 -26.51 6.23 -15.54
CA LYS A 15 -25.37 5.78 -14.72
C LYS A 15 -25.31 4.25 -14.59
N LEU A 16 -26.46 3.61 -14.34
CA LEU A 16 -26.57 2.15 -14.23
C LEU A 16 -26.19 1.41 -15.53
N ALA A 17 -26.51 1.99 -16.70
CA ALA A 17 -26.15 1.41 -17.99
C ALA A 17 -24.64 1.50 -18.24
N ILE A 18 -23.99 2.60 -17.82
CA ILE A 18 -22.53 2.74 -17.87
C ILE A 18 -21.86 1.72 -16.95
N GLU A 19 -22.33 1.62 -15.71
CA GLU A 19 -21.79 0.67 -14.73
C GLU A 19 -21.92 -0.78 -15.21
N SER A 20 -23.10 -1.15 -15.73
CA SER A 20 -23.33 -2.48 -16.31
C SER A 20 -22.45 -2.75 -17.53
N ARG A 21 -22.26 -1.76 -18.40
CA ARG A 21 -21.33 -1.88 -19.54
C ARG A 21 -19.89 -2.07 -19.06
N MET A 22 -19.45 -1.33 -18.04
CA MET A 22 -18.10 -1.47 -17.49
C MET A 22 -17.86 -2.88 -16.91
N VAL A 23 -18.82 -3.42 -16.15
CA VAL A 23 -18.71 -4.78 -15.59
C VAL A 23 -18.67 -5.84 -16.70
N ASN A 24 -19.37 -5.63 -17.81
CA ASN A 24 -19.40 -6.59 -18.93
C ASN A 24 -18.15 -6.52 -19.82
N GLU A 25 -17.57 -5.32 -20.02
CA GLU A 25 -16.46 -5.09 -20.95
C GLU A 25 -15.08 -5.20 -20.28
N ILE A 26 -14.95 -4.78 -19.02
CA ILE A 26 -13.69 -4.82 -18.29
C ILE A 26 -13.51 -6.22 -17.68
N PRO A 27 -12.39 -6.92 -17.92
CA PRO A 27 -12.19 -8.25 -17.37
C PRO A 27 -12.19 -8.27 -15.84
N ASN A 28 -12.73 -9.34 -15.26
CA ASN A 28 -12.66 -9.59 -13.82
C ASN A 28 -11.23 -9.89 -13.39
N GLU A 29 -10.89 -9.39 -12.21
CA GLU A 29 -9.62 -9.68 -11.53
C GLU A 29 -9.79 -10.80 -10.50
N GLU A 30 -8.72 -11.51 -10.22
CA GLU A 30 -8.59 -12.45 -9.11
C GLU A 30 -7.19 -12.33 -8.53
N ILE A 31 -7.02 -12.43 -7.21
CA ILE A 31 -5.69 -12.45 -6.59
C ILE A 31 -5.32 -13.87 -6.20
N SER A 32 -4.20 -14.35 -6.73
CA SER A 32 -3.50 -15.53 -6.23
C SER A 32 -2.40 -15.10 -5.26
N VAL A 33 -2.29 -15.81 -4.13
CA VAL A 33 -1.34 -15.49 -3.06
C VAL A 33 -0.35 -16.62 -2.88
N VAL A 34 0.94 -16.31 -2.88
CA VAL A 34 2.01 -17.22 -2.46
C VAL A 34 2.49 -16.75 -1.09
N ILE A 35 2.41 -17.62 -0.10
CA ILE A 35 2.86 -17.36 1.28
C ILE A 35 4.07 -18.22 1.65
N ASN A 36 4.86 -17.81 2.63
CA ASN A 36 5.97 -18.63 3.13
C ASN A 36 5.51 -19.83 3.97
N THR A 37 4.37 -19.75 4.66
CA THR A 37 3.72 -20.84 5.41
C THR A 37 2.30 -20.46 5.78
N ASN A 38 1.46 -21.47 5.99
CA ASN A 38 0.14 -21.34 6.58
C ASN A 38 0.12 -21.59 8.10
N VAL A 39 1.20 -22.06 8.72
CA VAL A 39 1.34 -22.20 10.19
C VAL A 39 2.50 -21.34 10.68
N LEU A 40 2.20 -20.46 11.64
CA LEU A 40 3.16 -19.53 12.25
C LEU A 40 3.12 -19.62 13.77
N LEU A 41 4.26 -19.36 14.39
CA LEU A 41 4.32 -19.00 15.81
C LEU A 41 4.30 -17.48 16.00
N ALA A 42 3.84 -17.03 17.18
CA ALA A 42 4.08 -15.66 17.59
C ALA A 42 5.60 -15.37 17.63
N GLY A 43 6.00 -14.22 17.08
CA GLY A 43 7.39 -13.87 16.83
C GLY A 43 7.91 -14.27 15.45
N GLU A 44 7.09 -14.86 14.58
CA GLU A 44 7.45 -15.13 13.17
C GLU A 44 6.81 -14.13 12.21
N THR A 45 7.33 -14.08 10.99
CA THR A 45 6.82 -13.21 9.92
C THR A 45 6.09 -14.02 8.85
N LEU A 46 4.83 -13.67 8.59
CA LEU A 46 4.09 -14.09 7.42
C LEU A 46 4.55 -13.26 6.23
N ASN A 47 5.26 -13.89 5.30
CA ASN A 47 5.65 -13.26 4.04
C ASN A 47 4.69 -13.68 2.94
N TYR A 48 4.28 -12.73 2.09
CA TYR A 48 3.35 -13.00 1.01
C TYR A 48 3.67 -12.24 -0.28
N LYS A 49 3.34 -12.89 -1.41
CA LYS A 49 3.37 -12.35 -2.76
C LYS A 49 1.98 -12.46 -3.37
N LEU A 50 1.53 -11.40 -4.00
CA LEU A 50 0.29 -11.32 -4.75
C LEU A 50 0.58 -11.37 -6.25
N PHE A 51 -0.23 -12.16 -6.96
CA PHE A 51 -0.38 -12.14 -8.41
C PHE A 51 -1.85 -11.81 -8.71
N CYS A 52 -2.11 -10.60 -9.16
CA CYS A 52 -3.42 -10.19 -9.65
C CYS A 52 -3.55 -10.64 -11.11
N LEU A 53 -4.55 -11.49 -11.36
CA LEU A 53 -4.78 -12.18 -12.63
C LEU A 53 -6.08 -11.73 -13.26
N VAL A 54 -6.15 -11.82 -14.58
CA VAL A 54 -7.40 -11.71 -15.33
C VAL A 54 -8.03 -13.08 -15.46
N ASN A 55 -9.24 -13.27 -14.90
CA ASN A 55 -9.91 -14.57 -14.77
C ASN A 55 -10.00 -15.35 -16.10
N LYS A 56 -10.23 -14.66 -17.23
CA LYS A 56 -10.38 -15.30 -18.55
C LYS A 56 -9.10 -15.95 -19.11
N HIS A 57 -7.92 -15.51 -18.67
CA HIS A 57 -6.64 -15.90 -19.31
C HIS A 57 -5.52 -16.25 -18.32
N ASN A 58 -5.75 -16.11 -17.00
CA ASN A 58 -4.72 -16.24 -15.96
C ASN A 58 -3.45 -15.40 -16.25
N ALA A 59 -3.60 -14.34 -17.03
CA ALA A 59 -2.54 -13.37 -17.31
C ALA A 59 -2.51 -12.32 -16.20
N LEU A 60 -1.32 -11.77 -15.91
CA LEU A 60 -1.19 -10.70 -14.91
C LEU A 60 -2.00 -9.48 -15.34
N SER A 61 -2.86 -8.99 -14.43
CA SER A 61 -3.67 -7.81 -14.64
C SER A 61 -2.82 -6.55 -14.64
N SER A 62 -3.02 -5.70 -15.66
CA SER A 62 -2.47 -4.35 -15.67
C SER A 62 -3.46 -3.30 -15.16
N LEU A 63 -4.67 -3.70 -14.76
CA LEU A 63 -5.76 -2.81 -14.39
C LEU A 63 -5.51 -2.18 -13.02
N SER A 64 -5.72 -2.91 -11.92
CA SER A 64 -5.56 -2.35 -10.58
C SER A 64 -4.09 -2.07 -10.20
N LYS A 65 -3.82 -0.90 -9.61
CA LYS A 65 -2.51 -0.50 -9.08
C LYS A 65 -2.35 -0.70 -7.58
N VAL A 66 -3.43 -1.04 -6.89
CA VAL A 66 -3.46 -1.28 -5.44
C VAL A 66 -4.23 -2.56 -5.16
N ALA A 67 -3.69 -3.39 -4.28
CA ALA A 67 -4.36 -4.53 -3.66
C ALA A 67 -4.43 -4.33 -2.15
N TYR A 68 -5.38 -5.02 -1.53
CA TYR A 68 -5.62 -5.00 -0.10
C TYR A 68 -5.38 -6.39 0.45
N VAL A 69 -4.66 -6.47 1.58
CA VAL A 69 -4.38 -7.71 2.30
C VAL A 69 -4.80 -7.53 3.74
N GLU A 70 -5.73 -8.36 4.20
CA GLU A 70 -6.34 -8.24 5.53
C GLU A 70 -6.39 -9.60 6.21
N LEU A 71 -5.99 -9.66 7.49
CA LEU A 71 -6.03 -10.90 8.26
C LEU A 71 -7.14 -10.83 9.31
N TYR A 72 -8.06 -11.77 9.26
CA TYR A 72 -9.23 -11.82 10.15
C TYR A 72 -9.14 -12.99 11.13
N SER A 73 -9.64 -12.79 12.35
CA SER A 73 -9.88 -13.87 13.31
C SER A 73 -11.39 -14.06 13.52
N SER A 74 -11.79 -15.13 14.22
CA SER A 74 -13.21 -15.34 14.57
C SER A 74 -13.77 -14.21 15.42
N LYS A 75 -12.98 -13.66 16.35
CA LYS A 75 -13.38 -12.62 17.32
C LYS A 75 -13.21 -11.18 16.80
N ASN A 76 -12.14 -10.92 16.04
CA ASN A 76 -11.76 -9.56 15.67
C ASN A 76 -12.14 -9.22 14.23
N ASN A 77 -12.41 -7.93 14.00
CA ASN A 77 -12.72 -7.40 12.68
C ASN A 77 -11.50 -7.23 11.78
N SER A 78 -10.26 -7.22 12.27
CA SER A 78 -9.03 -7.27 11.46
C SER A 78 -7.82 -7.23 12.39
N ILE A 79 -6.87 -8.14 12.22
CA ILE A 79 -5.57 -8.16 12.91
C ILE A 79 -4.60 -7.18 12.26
N PHE A 80 -4.54 -7.18 10.93
CA PHE A 80 -3.84 -6.17 10.14
C PHE A 80 -4.57 -5.91 8.82
N SER A 81 -4.34 -4.74 8.24
CA SER A 81 -4.89 -4.35 6.94
C SER A 81 -3.85 -3.51 6.20
N HIS A 82 -3.29 -4.09 5.13
CA HIS A 82 -2.22 -3.52 4.33
C HIS A 82 -2.73 -3.12 2.94
N LYS A 83 -2.28 -1.96 2.45
CA LYS A 83 -2.36 -1.59 1.03
C LYS A 83 -1.05 -1.99 0.35
N ILE A 84 -1.14 -2.72 -0.75
CA ILE A 84 0.01 -3.21 -1.51
C ILE A 84 0.00 -2.58 -2.89
N LYS A 85 1.08 -1.91 -3.29
CA LYS A 85 1.24 -1.42 -4.65
C LYS A 85 1.41 -2.61 -5.61
N LEU A 86 0.65 -2.60 -6.70
CA LEU A 86 0.76 -3.57 -7.77
C LEU A 86 1.56 -2.98 -8.94
N GLU A 87 2.64 -3.64 -9.28
CA GLU A 87 3.46 -3.36 -10.46
C GLU A 87 3.34 -4.53 -11.42
N LYS A 88 2.78 -4.28 -12.61
CA LYS A 88 2.48 -5.33 -13.62
C LYS A 88 1.69 -6.51 -13.00
N GLY A 89 0.67 -6.19 -12.21
CA GLY A 89 -0.19 -7.18 -11.55
C GLY A 89 0.45 -7.90 -10.38
N MET A 90 1.61 -7.47 -9.89
CA MET A 90 2.33 -8.14 -8.80
C MET A 90 2.66 -7.19 -7.66
N GLY A 91 2.56 -7.68 -6.43
CA GLY A 91 2.93 -6.91 -5.23
C GLY A 91 3.28 -7.85 -4.08
N SER A 92 4.07 -7.42 -3.11
CA SER A 92 4.46 -8.27 -1.98
C SER A 92 4.47 -7.48 -0.69
N GLY A 93 4.35 -8.17 0.42
CA GLY A 93 4.47 -7.61 1.75
C GLY A 93 4.73 -8.69 2.77
N ASP A 94 4.80 -8.27 4.02
CA ASP A 94 5.00 -9.13 5.16
C ASP A 94 4.23 -8.61 6.36
N PHE A 95 4.02 -9.50 7.34
CA PHE A 95 3.39 -9.18 8.61
C PHE A 95 4.09 -9.94 9.73
N PHE A 96 4.66 -9.21 10.69
CA PHE A 96 5.24 -9.78 11.89
C PHE A 96 4.14 -10.12 12.91
N VAL A 97 4.06 -11.38 13.33
CA VAL A 97 3.07 -11.85 14.30
C VAL A 97 3.51 -11.45 15.70
N SER A 98 2.98 -10.33 16.20
CA SER A 98 3.23 -9.87 17.57
C SER A 98 2.87 -10.92 18.64
N PRO A 99 3.57 -10.96 19.79
CA PRO A 99 3.18 -11.76 20.97
C PRO A 99 1.78 -11.47 21.53
N THR A 100 1.13 -10.39 21.09
CA THR A 100 -0.26 -10.06 21.45
C THR A 100 -1.31 -10.79 20.60
N VAL A 101 -0.93 -11.39 19.47
CA VAL A 101 -1.86 -12.12 18.59
C VAL A 101 -2.20 -13.47 19.22
N GLU A 102 -3.49 -13.76 19.44
CA GLU A 102 -3.93 -15.00 20.10
C GLU A 102 -3.70 -16.25 19.23
N THR A 103 -3.60 -17.41 19.86
CA THR A 103 -3.65 -18.69 19.15
C THR A 103 -5.00 -18.87 18.45
N GLY A 104 -5.01 -19.25 17.17
CA GLY A 104 -6.26 -19.46 16.46
C GLY A 104 -6.14 -19.74 14.96
N HIS A 105 -7.29 -20.00 14.35
CA HIS A 105 -7.46 -20.04 12.91
C HIS A 105 -7.85 -18.64 12.40
N TYR A 106 -7.11 -18.17 11.40
CA TYR A 106 -7.23 -16.87 10.78
C TYR A 106 -7.47 -17.02 9.28
N LYS A 107 -8.09 -15.99 8.69
CA LYS A 107 -8.36 -15.90 7.26
C LYS A 107 -7.60 -14.72 6.69
N LEU A 108 -6.66 -14.98 5.79
CA LEU A 108 -6.01 -13.97 4.97
C LEU A 108 -6.89 -13.70 3.76
N ILE A 109 -7.41 -12.48 3.68
CA ILE A 109 -8.31 -12.01 2.63
C ILE A 109 -7.53 -11.06 1.74
N THR A 110 -7.55 -11.32 0.44
CA THR A 110 -6.87 -10.47 -0.56
C THR A 110 -7.80 -10.08 -1.68
N TYR A 111 -7.79 -8.80 -2.07
CA TYR A 111 -8.66 -8.30 -3.12
C TYR A 111 -8.14 -6.99 -3.72
N THR A 112 -8.61 -6.66 -4.93
CA THR A 112 -8.59 -5.30 -5.47
C THR A 112 -9.98 -4.68 -5.31
N GLN A 113 -10.10 -3.35 -5.36
CA GLN A 113 -11.42 -2.71 -5.32
C GLN A 113 -12.32 -3.17 -6.48
N TRP A 114 -11.73 -3.50 -7.64
CA TRP A 114 -12.47 -3.98 -8.82
C TRP A 114 -13.12 -5.35 -8.62
N MET A 115 -12.48 -6.25 -7.86
CA MET A 115 -13.02 -7.58 -7.56
C MET A 115 -14.41 -7.52 -6.90
N LYS A 116 -14.70 -6.44 -6.15
CA LYS A 116 -16.00 -6.23 -5.48
C LYS A 116 -17.21 -6.16 -6.42
N ASN A 117 -16.99 -5.91 -7.71
CA ASN A 117 -18.05 -5.90 -8.73
C ASN A 117 -18.36 -7.29 -9.32
N SER A 118 -17.64 -8.32 -8.88
CA SER A 118 -17.83 -9.69 -9.33
C SER A 118 -18.36 -10.57 -8.19
N ASP A 119 -18.80 -11.78 -8.53
CA ASP A 119 -19.15 -12.79 -7.52
C ASP A 119 -17.94 -13.09 -6.63
N ASN A 120 -16.74 -13.26 -7.20
CA ASN A 120 -15.52 -13.54 -6.44
C ASN A 120 -14.87 -12.26 -5.90
N GLN A 121 -15.50 -11.66 -4.88
CA GLN A 121 -15.09 -10.36 -4.33
C GLN A 121 -13.69 -10.34 -3.69
N PHE A 122 -13.20 -11.50 -3.24
CA PHE A 122 -11.91 -11.65 -2.57
C PHE A 122 -11.42 -13.10 -2.63
N SER A 123 -10.11 -13.28 -2.47
CA SER A 123 -9.48 -14.58 -2.30
C SER A 123 -9.21 -14.86 -0.83
N GLU A 124 -9.43 -16.10 -0.40
CA GLU A 124 -9.24 -16.55 0.98
C GLU A 124 -8.04 -17.49 1.11
N THR A 125 -7.27 -17.36 2.18
CA THR A 125 -6.20 -18.30 2.53
C THR A 125 -6.20 -18.56 4.04
N ASP A 126 -6.15 -19.83 4.43
CA ASP A 126 -6.14 -20.25 5.83
C ASP A 126 -4.76 -20.03 6.45
N ILE A 127 -4.73 -19.37 7.61
CA ILE A 127 -3.53 -19.12 8.41
C ILE A 127 -3.78 -19.59 9.84
N TYR A 128 -2.86 -20.36 10.39
CA TYR A 128 -2.91 -20.86 11.75
C TYR A 128 -1.78 -20.21 12.55
N ILE A 129 -2.13 -19.51 13.63
CA ILE A 129 -1.16 -18.86 14.50
C ILE A 129 -1.17 -19.57 15.85
N ILE A 130 0.02 -19.94 16.32
CA ILE A 130 0.25 -20.54 17.62
C ILE A 130 1.02 -19.53 18.47
N ASN A 131 0.39 -19.03 19.53
CA ASN A 131 1.03 -18.16 20.49
C ASN A 131 1.41 -18.96 21.75
N PRO A 132 2.71 -19.27 21.96
CA PRO A 132 3.15 -20.04 23.11
C PRO A 132 3.15 -19.24 24.43
N PHE A 133 2.95 -17.91 24.38
CA PHE A 133 2.99 -17.03 25.55
C PHE A 133 1.62 -16.83 26.20
N ASN A 134 0.54 -17.25 25.54
CA ASN A 134 -0.82 -17.10 26.04
C ASN A 134 -1.38 -18.41 26.59
N ASN A 135 -1.81 -18.38 27.85
CA ASN A 135 -2.56 -19.47 28.49
C ASN A 135 -4.03 -19.46 28.03
N SER A 136 -4.29 -19.67 26.74
CA SER A 136 -5.66 -19.88 26.28
C SER A 136 -6.05 -21.34 26.50
N SER A 137 -6.88 -21.60 27.52
CA SER A 137 -7.51 -22.90 27.77
C SER A 137 -8.37 -23.31 26.57
N PHE A 138 -7.94 -24.34 25.83
CA PHE A 138 -8.70 -24.87 24.68
C PHE A 138 -9.82 -25.79 25.15
N ILE A 139 -10.88 -25.24 25.74
CA ILE A 139 -12.12 -25.98 26.03
C ILE A 139 -13.22 -25.40 25.15
N GLY A 140 -13.49 -26.10 24.04
CA GLY A 140 -14.62 -25.83 23.17
C GLY A 140 -15.21 -27.15 22.67
N LEU A 141 -16.23 -27.64 23.39
CA LEU A 141 -17.15 -28.67 22.93
C LEU A 141 -18.01 -28.07 21.81
N ASN A 142 -17.63 -28.26 20.53
CA ASN A 142 -18.51 -28.25 19.36
C ASN A 142 -17.76 -28.73 18.10
N SER A 143 -18.53 -29.15 17.09
CA SER A 143 -18.25 -30.18 16.07
C SER A 143 -17.27 -29.86 14.92
N ASN A 144 -16.70 -28.66 14.84
CA ASN A 144 -15.76 -28.28 13.76
C ASN A 144 -14.33 -28.04 14.28
N LYS A 145 -13.56 -29.12 14.39
CA LYS A 145 -12.19 -29.13 14.91
C LYS A 145 -11.17 -29.26 13.77
N THR A 146 -10.06 -28.54 13.87
CA THR A 146 -8.86 -28.78 13.05
C THR A 146 -7.77 -29.26 13.97
N LYS A 147 -7.29 -30.48 13.73
CA LYS A 147 -6.17 -31.04 14.49
C LYS A 147 -4.89 -30.61 13.82
N LEU A 148 -4.00 -30.02 14.61
CA LEU A 148 -2.61 -29.82 14.28
C LEU A 148 -1.82 -30.96 14.93
N GLY A 149 -1.02 -31.67 14.15
CA GLY A 149 -0.14 -32.75 14.61
C GLY A 149 1.21 -32.72 13.91
N LEU A 150 2.10 -33.65 14.26
CA LEU A 150 3.34 -33.85 13.52
C LEU A 150 3.16 -34.94 12.45
N LEU A 151 3.72 -34.72 11.26
CA LEU A 151 3.87 -35.73 10.22
C LEU A 151 5.13 -36.57 10.51
N ALA A 152 5.06 -37.87 10.26
CA ALA A 152 6.24 -38.73 10.27
C ALA A 152 7.23 -38.28 9.18
N ASN A 153 8.53 -38.20 9.52
CA ASN A 153 9.61 -37.77 8.61
C ASN A 153 9.71 -38.62 7.32
N SER A 154 9.11 -39.80 7.29
CA SER A 154 9.10 -40.74 6.15
C SER A 154 8.30 -40.24 4.93
N HIS A 155 7.56 -39.13 5.03
CA HIS A 155 6.77 -38.57 3.91
C HIS A 155 7.45 -37.42 3.14
N LEU A 156 8.63 -36.97 3.56
CA LEU A 156 9.45 -36.06 2.77
C LEU A 156 10.07 -36.85 1.61
N ASN A 157 9.25 -37.12 0.59
CA ASN A 157 9.73 -37.69 -0.66
C ASN A 157 10.79 -36.74 -1.23
N ASN A 158 12.04 -37.19 -1.20
CA ASN A 158 13.20 -36.59 -1.89
C ASN A 158 13.03 -36.71 -3.42
N LYS A 159 11.90 -36.25 -3.95
CA LYS A 159 11.73 -36.14 -5.39
C LYS A 159 12.59 -34.95 -5.82
N LYS A 160 13.78 -35.25 -6.35
CA LYS A 160 14.65 -34.24 -6.95
C LYS A 160 13.84 -33.48 -8.01
N SER A 161 13.82 -32.16 -7.90
CA SER A 161 13.28 -31.30 -8.95
C SER A 161 14.34 -31.17 -10.03
N ASP A 162 13.95 -31.40 -11.28
CA ASP A 162 14.84 -31.19 -12.43
C ASP A 162 15.11 -29.70 -12.68
N VAL A 163 14.26 -28.83 -12.13
CA VAL A 163 14.35 -27.37 -12.22
C VAL A 163 15.24 -26.78 -11.12
N LEU A 164 15.13 -27.27 -9.89
CA LEU A 164 15.82 -26.73 -8.71
C LEU A 164 17.02 -27.60 -8.34
N LYS A 165 18.22 -27.17 -8.75
CA LYS A 165 19.46 -27.92 -8.52
C LYS A 165 20.31 -27.24 -7.44
N LEU A 166 20.55 -27.97 -6.35
CA LEU A 166 21.44 -27.56 -5.27
C LEU A 166 22.85 -28.12 -5.51
N ASP A 167 23.88 -27.40 -5.07
CA ASP A 167 25.29 -27.82 -5.16
C ASP A 167 25.65 -28.95 -4.19
N ALA A 168 24.94 -29.06 -3.07
CA ALA A 168 24.97 -30.21 -2.16
C ALA A 168 23.58 -30.54 -1.59
N GLN A 169 23.45 -31.69 -0.92
CA GLN A 169 22.23 -32.12 -0.23
C GLN A 169 22.32 -31.96 1.29
N THR A 170 23.54 -31.88 1.82
CA THR A 170 23.83 -31.66 3.23
C THR A 170 24.82 -30.52 3.36
N TYR A 171 24.57 -29.61 4.29
CA TYR A 171 25.41 -28.45 4.56
C TYR A 171 25.68 -28.37 6.06
N ALA A 172 26.87 -27.88 6.44
CA ALA A 172 27.08 -27.46 7.82
C ALA A 172 26.33 -26.15 8.12
N THR A 173 26.26 -25.77 9.39
CA THR A 173 25.73 -24.46 9.79
C THR A 173 26.52 -23.29 9.18
N ARG A 174 25.84 -22.18 8.90
CA ARG A 174 26.40 -20.95 8.31
C ARG A 174 27.18 -21.17 7.00
N LYS A 175 26.85 -22.21 6.23
CA LYS A 175 27.45 -22.49 4.92
C LYS A 175 26.64 -21.88 3.79
N LYS A 176 27.37 -21.45 2.77
CA LYS A 176 26.80 -20.96 1.52
C LYS A 176 26.14 -22.11 0.79
N VAL A 177 24.95 -21.86 0.27
CA VAL A 177 24.15 -22.75 -0.58
C VAL A 177 24.03 -22.09 -1.93
N THR A 178 24.23 -22.87 -3.00
CA THR A 178 24.09 -22.42 -4.39
C THR A 178 22.91 -23.15 -5.03
N LEU A 179 21.84 -22.41 -5.30
CA LEU A 179 20.67 -22.90 -6.01
C LEU A 179 20.73 -22.45 -7.48
N LYS A 180 20.75 -23.42 -8.39
CA LYS A 180 20.56 -23.19 -9.83
C LYS A 180 19.12 -23.48 -10.20
N VAL A 181 18.50 -22.55 -10.93
CA VAL A 181 17.16 -22.69 -11.47
C VAL A 181 17.25 -22.72 -12.99
N THR A 182 16.78 -23.80 -13.63
CA THR A 182 16.81 -23.97 -15.10
C THR A 182 15.43 -24.16 -15.69
N ASP A 183 15.30 -23.98 -17.00
CA ASP A 183 14.16 -24.45 -17.81
C ASP A 183 12.79 -23.87 -17.43
N LEU A 184 12.75 -22.67 -16.85
CA LEU A 184 11.52 -21.95 -16.51
C LEU A 184 11.52 -20.52 -17.04
N ILE A 185 10.37 -20.07 -17.53
CA ILE A 185 10.12 -18.69 -17.99
C ILE A 185 8.88 -18.15 -17.29
N GLY A 186 9.02 -17.04 -16.57
CA GLY A 186 7.91 -16.45 -15.83
C GLY A 186 8.31 -15.60 -14.62
N ASN A 187 7.35 -15.37 -13.74
CA ASN A 187 7.52 -14.62 -12.50
C ASN A 187 7.20 -15.53 -11.31
N PHE A 188 8.18 -15.69 -10.43
CA PHE A 188 8.14 -16.63 -9.33
C PHE A 188 8.53 -15.99 -8.00
N THR A 189 8.24 -16.70 -6.93
CA THR A 189 8.66 -16.43 -5.56
C THR A 189 9.46 -17.62 -5.08
N LEU A 190 10.63 -17.36 -4.50
CA LEU A 190 11.48 -18.37 -3.88
C LEU A 190 11.42 -18.24 -2.37
N SER A 191 11.09 -19.34 -1.70
CA SER A 191 11.09 -19.46 -0.24
C SER A 191 12.01 -20.61 0.14
N VAL A 192 12.99 -20.34 1.01
CA VAL A 192 13.80 -21.37 1.66
C VAL A 192 13.56 -21.29 3.16
N ARG A 193 13.00 -22.35 3.73
CA ARG A 193 12.59 -22.38 5.13
C ARG A 193 12.79 -23.75 5.74
N LYS A 194 12.88 -23.82 7.06
CA LYS A 194 12.86 -25.08 7.79
C LYS A 194 11.54 -25.80 7.48
N ALA A 195 11.65 -27.09 7.15
CA ALA A 195 10.48 -27.90 6.81
C ALA A 195 9.55 -27.99 8.03
N ASN A 196 8.30 -27.60 7.85
CA ASN A 196 7.26 -27.75 8.87
C ASN A 196 6.61 -29.12 8.68
N ASN A 197 6.88 -30.04 9.59
CA ASN A 197 6.23 -31.35 9.57
C ASN A 197 4.88 -31.29 10.29
N ILE A 198 4.08 -30.25 10.05
CA ILE A 198 2.80 -30.08 10.72
C ILE A 198 1.70 -30.64 9.81
N SER A 199 0.96 -31.64 10.30
CA SER A 199 -0.28 -32.08 9.66
C SER A 199 -1.42 -31.16 10.05
N ILE A 200 -2.24 -30.79 9.07
CA ILE A 200 -3.49 -30.05 9.27
C ILE A 200 -4.61 -30.99 8.86
N GLU A 201 -5.20 -31.68 9.83
CA GLU A 201 -6.37 -32.52 9.60
C GLU A 201 -7.62 -31.69 9.86
N ALA A 202 -8.21 -31.22 8.77
CA ALA A 202 -9.52 -30.61 8.81
C ALA A 202 -10.59 -31.70 8.72
N SER A 203 -11.52 -31.77 9.67
CA SER A 203 -12.77 -32.50 9.44
C SER A 203 -13.47 -31.90 8.21
N GLU A 204 -13.75 -32.73 7.21
CA GLU A 204 -14.46 -32.33 5.99
C GLU A 204 -15.86 -31.84 6.36
N VAL A 205 -16.04 -30.52 6.40
CA VAL A 205 -17.37 -29.95 6.27
C VAL A 205 -17.65 -29.88 4.79
N ASN A 206 -18.38 -30.88 4.29
CA ASN A 206 -19.00 -30.89 2.98
C ASN A 206 -19.80 -29.59 2.81
N SER A 207 -19.16 -28.58 2.22
CA SER A 207 -19.78 -27.29 1.93
C SER A 207 -19.37 -26.89 0.53
N LYS A 208 -19.87 -27.65 -0.44
CA LYS A 208 -20.29 -27.08 -1.72
C LYS A 208 -21.52 -26.19 -1.46
N SER A 209 -21.38 -25.15 -0.64
CA SER A 209 -22.33 -24.06 -0.68
C SER A 209 -21.97 -23.24 -1.91
N LYS A 210 -22.83 -23.34 -2.92
CA LYS A 210 -22.89 -22.37 -4.01
C LYS A 210 -23.03 -21.01 -3.32
N ARG A 211 -21.94 -20.25 -3.25
CA ARG A 211 -21.91 -18.95 -2.57
C ARG A 211 -22.77 -18.00 -3.39
N ILE A 212 -24.01 -17.82 -2.97
CA ILE A 212 -24.88 -16.79 -3.52
C ILE A 212 -24.39 -15.49 -2.88
N PHE A 213 -23.52 -14.78 -3.59
CA PHE A 213 -23.17 -13.43 -3.20
C PHE A 213 -24.44 -12.59 -3.28
N ALA A 214 -24.90 -12.09 -2.14
CA ALA A 214 -26.02 -11.16 -2.12
C ALA A 214 -25.63 -9.95 -2.96
N ASN A 215 -26.29 -9.77 -4.11
CA ASN A 215 -26.23 -8.60 -4.99
C ASN A 215 -26.75 -7.36 -4.25
N SER A 216 -26.00 -6.92 -3.25
CA SER A 216 -26.21 -5.66 -2.56
C SER A 216 -24.88 -5.14 -2.08
N LYS A 217 -24.15 -4.46 -2.96
CA LYS A 217 -23.37 -3.26 -2.62
C LYS A 217 -22.86 -2.61 -3.91
N GLY A 218 -22.88 -1.28 -3.92
CA GLY A 218 -22.76 -0.46 -5.10
C GLY A 218 -21.49 -0.69 -5.91
N PHE A 219 -21.56 -0.30 -7.18
CA PHE A 219 -20.47 -0.33 -8.13
C PHE A 219 -19.21 0.38 -7.59
N VAL A 220 -18.05 -0.26 -7.73
CA VAL A 220 -16.75 0.25 -7.27
C VAL A 220 -15.83 0.45 -8.47
N LEU A 221 -15.20 1.62 -8.56
CA LEU A 221 -14.26 1.89 -9.65
C LEU A 221 -12.92 1.16 -9.45
N PRO A 222 -12.28 0.68 -10.53
CA PRO A 222 -10.95 0.11 -10.46
C PRO A 222 -9.89 1.19 -10.21
N GLU A 223 -8.88 0.86 -9.43
CA GLU A 223 -7.77 1.77 -9.07
C GLU A 223 -6.69 1.77 -10.16
N ILE A 224 -7.04 2.25 -11.36
CA ILE A 224 -6.25 2.06 -12.59
C ILE A 224 -4.97 2.88 -12.72
N ARG A 225 -4.87 3.99 -11.97
CA ARG A 225 -3.70 4.90 -12.00
C ARG A 225 -2.98 4.97 -10.66
N GLY A 226 -3.60 4.47 -9.60
CA GLY A 226 -3.16 4.64 -8.23
C GLY A 226 -4.33 4.58 -7.28
N GLU A 227 -4.08 4.96 -6.04
CA GLU A 227 -5.09 4.93 -5.00
C GLU A 227 -6.22 5.94 -5.27
N ILE A 228 -7.48 5.53 -5.09
CA ILE A 228 -8.64 6.42 -5.25
C ILE A 228 -9.17 6.95 -3.90
N ILE A 229 -8.87 8.17 -3.47
CA ILE A 229 -9.48 8.69 -2.23
C ILE A 229 -10.86 9.27 -2.57
N SER A 230 -11.93 8.71 -2.00
CA SER A 230 -13.31 9.12 -2.28
C SER A 230 -14.11 9.34 -1.01
N GLY A 231 -15.17 10.14 -1.09
CA GLY A 231 -16.05 10.42 0.03
C GLY A 231 -17.23 11.30 -0.35
N VAL A 232 -17.90 11.85 0.66
CA VAL A 232 -19.03 12.78 0.52
C VAL A 232 -18.71 14.06 1.31
N VAL A 233 -19.06 15.21 0.75
CA VAL A 233 -18.96 16.51 1.42
C VAL A 233 -20.33 16.92 1.95
N TYR A 234 -20.39 17.41 3.17
CA TYR A 234 -21.59 17.95 3.79
C TYR A 234 -21.39 19.41 4.18
N ASP A 235 -22.43 20.22 4.03
CA ASP A 235 -22.47 21.59 4.56
C ASP A 235 -22.66 21.60 6.09
N ASN A 236 -22.67 22.79 6.67
CA ASN A 236 -22.85 23.01 8.11
C ASN A 236 -24.24 22.60 8.64
N LEU A 237 -25.22 22.43 7.76
CA LEU A 237 -26.56 21.95 8.09
C LEU A 237 -26.68 20.42 7.96
N GLY A 238 -25.62 19.75 7.50
CA GLY A 238 -25.58 18.30 7.29
C GLY A 238 -26.13 17.84 5.94
N ASN A 239 -26.43 18.76 5.01
CA ASN A 239 -26.86 18.40 3.65
C ASN A 239 -25.64 18.10 2.77
N THR A 240 -25.80 17.22 1.79
CA THR A 240 -24.74 16.94 0.82
C THR A 240 -24.43 18.17 -0.03
N ALA A 241 -23.14 18.51 -0.14
CA ALA A 241 -22.66 19.71 -0.82
C ALA A 241 -22.31 19.43 -2.28
N ALA A 242 -23.28 19.60 -3.17
CA ALA A 242 -23.14 19.37 -4.61
C ALA A 242 -22.41 20.49 -5.36
N ASN A 243 -21.73 20.14 -6.46
CA ASN A 243 -21.05 21.07 -7.38
C ASN A 243 -20.00 21.98 -6.71
N LYS A 244 -19.42 21.54 -5.60
CA LYS A 244 -18.39 22.26 -4.87
C LYS A 244 -17.02 21.89 -5.39
N LYS A 245 -16.18 22.91 -5.63
CA LYS A 245 -14.77 22.72 -5.95
C LYS A 245 -14.04 22.44 -4.65
N ILE A 246 -13.37 21.30 -4.54
CA ILE A 246 -12.66 20.89 -3.33
C ILE A 246 -11.20 20.59 -3.63
N ALA A 247 -10.35 20.72 -2.61
CA ALA A 247 -8.94 20.38 -2.68
C ALA A 247 -8.58 19.27 -1.71
N LEU A 248 -7.55 18.50 -2.08
CA LEU A 248 -6.84 17.52 -1.26
C LEU A 248 -5.37 17.91 -1.23
N SER A 249 -4.77 17.97 -0.04
CA SER A 249 -3.34 18.25 0.15
C SER A 249 -2.70 17.21 1.06
N ILE A 250 -1.66 16.53 0.59
CA ILE A 250 -0.78 15.67 1.41
C ILE A 250 0.57 16.39 1.51
N PRO A 251 0.91 17.01 2.65
CA PRO A 251 2.11 17.82 2.77
C PRO A 251 3.39 16.99 2.88
N GLY A 252 4.52 17.65 2.63
CA GLY A 252 5.87 17.10 2.70
C GLY A 252 6.74 17.60 1.55
N GLU A 253 8.01 17.21 1.54
CA GLU A 253 8.97 17.60 0.49
C GLU A 253 8.44 17.31 -0.93
N ASN A 254 7.78 16.16 -1.10
CA ASN A 254 7.12 15.72 -2.33
C ASN A 254 5.60 15.71 -2.16
N TYR A 255 5.05 16.85 -1.73
CA TYR A 255 3.63 17.00 -1.45
C TYR A 255 2.74 16.62 -2.64
N ILE A 256 1.48 16.34 -2.35
CA ILE A 256 0.45 16.09 -3.36
C ILE A 256 -0.69 17.08 -3.13
N TYR A 257 -0.85 18.02 -4.07
CA TYR A 257 -2.02 18.87 -4.16
C TYR A 257 -2.90 18.39 -5.31
N LYS A 258 -4.22 18.26 -5.10
CA LYS A 258 -5.21 17.95 -6.14
C LYS A 258 -6.51 18.69 -5.89
N ASN A 259 -7.29 18.94 -6.94
CA ASN A 259 -8.62 19.53 -6.81
C ASN A 259 -9.64 18.86 -7.76
N VAL A 260 -10.90 18.77 -7.33
CA VAL A 260 -12.01 18.16 -8.08
C VAL A 260 -13.32 18.90 -7.81
N VAL A 261 -14.39 18.54 -8.52
CA VAL A 261 -15.75 19.03 -8.27
C VAL A 261 -16.58 17.89 -7.71
N THR A 262 -17.37 18.15 -6.67
CA THR A 262 -18.35 17.18 -6.16
C THR A 262 -19.49 16.98 -7.15
N ASP A 263 -20.03 15.77 -7.23
CA ASP A 263 -21.20 15.49 -8.07
C ASP A 263 -22.50 16.07 -7.48
N SER A 264 -23.63 15.79 -8.12
CA SER A 264 -24.96 16.25 -7.66
C SER A 264 -25.39 15.70 -6.30
N LEU A 265 -24.69 14.69 -5.77
CA LEU A 265 -24.93 14.06 -4.47
C LEU A 265 -23.82 14.39 -3.47
N GLY A 266 -22.93 15.32 -3.80
CA GLY A 266 -21.80 15.72 -2.95
C GLY A 266 -20.65 14.71 -2.91
N ASN A 267 -20.64 13.67 -3.77
CA ASN A 267 -19.54 12.71 -3.81
C ASN A 267 -18.31 13.31 -4.50
N PHE A 268 -17.13 12.89 -4.07
CA PHE A 268 -15.86 13.22 -4.72
C PHE A 268 -14.96 12.01 -4.89
N LEU A 269 -13.98 12.14 -5.79
CA LEU A 269 -12.99 11.13 -6.10
C LEU A 269 -11.67 11.78 -6.51
N PHE A 270 -10.61 11.55 -5.73
CA PHE A 270 -9.23 11.90 -6.05
C PHE A 270 -8.45 10.67 -6.47
N ASN A 271 -7.71 10.76 -7.57
CA ASN A 271 -6.79 9.71 -7.99
C ASN A 271 -5.35 10.07 -7.60
N ILE A 272 -4.77 9.33 -6.68
CA ILE A 272 -3.41 9.49 -6.14
C ILE A 272 -2.51 8.45 -6.80
N HIS A 273 -1.78 8.86 -7.83
CA HIS A 273 -0.83 8.00 -8.55
C HIS A 273 0.60 8.14 -7.99
N GLU A 274 0.83 9.24 -7.29
CA GLU A 274 2.03 9.61 -6.57
C GLU A 274 2.26 8.72 -5.34
N ASN A 275 3.52 8.42 -5.02
CA ASN A 275 3.86 7.78 -3.76
C ASN A 275 3.81 8.81 -2.62
N TYR A 276 3.26 8.48 -1.47
CA TYR A 276 3.24 9.38 -0.34
C TYR A 276 3.71 8.67 0.93
N LEU A 277 4.45 9.41 1.76
CA LEU A 277 4.97 8.93 3.05
C LEU A 277 4.25 9.59 4.23
N ASN A 278 3.66 10.78 4.02
CA ASN A 278 2.88 11.46 5.04
C ASN A 278 1.48 10.83 5.12
N THR A 279 1.05 10.52 6.34
CA THR A 279 -0.29 9.97 6.61
C THR A 279 -1.35 11.04 6.73
N GLN A 280 -0.98 12.29 7.02
CA GLN A 280 -1.92 13.38 7.17
C GLN A 280 -2.35 13.90 5.80
N VAL A 281 -3.66 14.04 5.61
CA VAL A 281 -4.25 14.62 4.42
C VAL A 281 -5.27 15.68 4.79
N TYR A 282 -5.23 16.81 4.10
CA TYR A 282 -6.11 17.95 4.35
C TYR A 282 -7.09 18.12 3.21
N PHE A 283 -8.37 18.27 3.56
CA PHE A 283 -9.46 18.57 2.65
C PHE A 283 -10.02 19.96 2.93
N GLN A 284 -10.42 20.67 1.88
CA GLN A 284 -11.07 21.96 2.00
C GLN A 284 -11.94 22.27 0.78
N VAL A 285 -12.98 23.09 0.95
CA VAL A 285 -13.79 23.64 -0.15
C VAL A 285 -13.14 24.94 -0.64
N ILE A 286 -12.94 25.06 -1.95
CA ILE A 286 -12.22 26.18 -2.55
C ILE A 286 -13.16 27.33 -2.89
N GLY A 287 -13.01 28.44 -2.17
CA GLY A 287 -13.77 29.68 -2.33
C GLY A 287 -14.79 29.95 -1.22
N ASP A 288 -15.05 28.96 -0.37
CA ASP A 288 -16.05 29.03 0.70
C ASP A 288 -15.40 28.81 2.08
N SER A 289 -14.28 29.51 2.36
CA SER A 289 -13.48 29.30 3.59
C SER A 289 -14.22 29.64 4.90
N LEU A 290 -15.31 30.42 4.82
CA LEU A 290 -16.13 30.84 5.96
C LEU A 290 -17.27 29.85 6.30
N LEU A 291 -17.42 28.78 5.51
CA LEU A 291 -18.44 27.76 5.72
C LEU A 291 -17.79 26.48 6.25
N ASN A 292 -18.27 26.03 7.40
CA ASN A 292 -17.84 24.76 7.99
C ASN A 292 -18.41 23.58 7.18
N TYR A 293 -17.61 23.06 6.26
CA TYR A 293 -17.88 21.80 5.57
C TYR A 293 -17.27 20.62 6.32
N SER A 294 -17.92 19.46 6.27
CA SER A 294 -17.36 18.22 6.78
C SER A 294 -17.18 17.19 5.66
N PHE A 295 -16.11 16.40 5.77
CA PHE A 295 -15.75 15.39 4.78
C PHE A 295 -15.89 13.99 5.38
N LYS A 296 -16.72 13.15 4.77
CA LYS A 296 -16.83 11.73 5.12
C LYS A 296 -16.09 10.88 4.10
N ILE A 297 -14.91 10.40 4.47
CA ILE A 297 -14.09 9.54 3.60
C ILE A 297 -14.66 8.12 3.57
N HIS A 298 -14.78 7.52 2.39
CA HIS A 298 -15.19 6.13 2.23
C HIS A 298 -14.10 5.17 2.70
N ASN A 299 -14.46 4.25 3.59
CA ASN A 299 -13.57 3.17 4.00
C ASN A 299 -13.50 2.10 2.90
N LYS A 300 -12.30 1.86 2.40
CA LYS A 300 -12.03 0.89 1.34
C LYS A 300 -11.78 -0.53 1.83
N ASN A 301 -11.47 -0.70 3.11
CA ASN A 301 -11.23 -2.01 3.69
C ASN A 301 -12.50 -2.84 3.52
N ALA A 302 -12.34 -4.15 3.38
CA ALA A 302 -13.48 -5.04 3.37
C ALA A 302 -14.13 -4.94 4.75
N SER A 303 -15.46 -4.89 4.80
CA SER A 303 -16.11 -5.34 6.03
C SER A 303 -15.82 -6.82 6.15
N LYS A 304 -15.52 -7.32 7.36
CA LYS A 304 -15.34 -8.76 7.60
C LYS A 304 -16.43 -9.53 6.87
N PRO A 305 -16.09 -10.37 5.87
CA PRO A 305 -17.10 -11.11 5.14
C PRO A 305 -17.87 -12.00 6.11
N LYS A 306 -19.21 -11.93 6.05
CA LYS A 306 -20.08 -12.63 7.02
C LYS A 306 -19.96 -14.15 6.92
N ASP A 307 -19.55 -14.64 5.76
CA ASP A 307 -19.51 -16.08 5.44
C ASP A 307 -18.14 -16.72 5.70
N LEU A 308 -17.21 -16.01 6.37
CA LEU A 308 -15.92 -16.59 6.74
C LEU A 308 -16.10 -17.69 7.79
N ILE A 309 -15.66 -18.90 7.43
CA ILE A 309 -15.73 -20.08 8.30
C ILE A 309 -14.41 -20.22 9.06
N PHE A 310 -14.49 -20.12 10.39
CA PHE A 310 -13.36 -20.34 11.30
C PHE A 310 -13.49 -21.70 11.98
N LYS A 311 -12.35 -22.29 12.36
CA LYS A 311 -12.28 -23.62 12.97
C LYS A 311 -11.51 -23.51 14.29
N ASN A 312 -11.88 -24.33 15.27
CA ASN A 312 -11.16 -24.38 16.54
C ASN A 312 -9.92 -25.26 16.38
N LEU A 313 -8.78 -24.75 16.86
CA LEU A 313 -7.52 -25.48 16.85
C LEU A 313 -7.47 -26.48 18.02
N GLN A 314 -7.01 -27.70 17.71
CA GLN A 314 -6.64 -28.70 18.69
C GLN A 314 -5.21 -29.15 18.44
N PHE A 315 -4.45 -29.35 19.51
CA PHE A 315 -3.05 -29.73 19.46
C PHE A 315 -2.87 -31.18 19.90
N ASN A 316 -2.07 -31.95 19.17
CA ASN A 316 -1.53 -33.21 19.67
C ASN A 316 -0.43 -32.91 20.72
N ALA A 317 -0.31 -33.74 21.75
CA ALA A 317 0.75 -33.65 22.76
C ALA A 317 2.16 -33.68 22.14
N GLU A 318 2.32 -34.38 21.02
CA GLU A 318 3.57 -34.48 20.26
C GLU A 318 4.07 -33.12 19.72
N LEU A 319 3.19 -32.12 19.56
CA LEU A 319 3.60 -30.78 19.12
C LEU A 319 4.35 -30.00 20.20
N LYS A 320 4.27 -30.39 21.47
CA LYS A 320 4.82 -29.62 22.59
C LYS A 320 6.29 -29.30 22.40
N ASP A 321 7.12 -30.31 22.15
CA ASP A 321 8.57 -30.13 22.03
C ASP A 321 8.95 -29.33 20.77
N TRP A 322 8.19 -29.52 19.69
CA TRP A 322 8.33 -28.72 18.48
C TRP A 322 8.01 -27.24 18.73
N ILE A 323 6.89 -26.93 19.40
CA ILE A 323 6.49 -25.56 19.75
C ILE A 323 7.54 -24.90 20.65
N ILE A 324 8.02 -25.62 21.68
CA ILE A 324 9.05 -25.10 22.59
C ILE A 324 10.33 -24.78 21.82
N THR A 325 10.80 -25.71 20.98
CA THR A 325 12.03 -25.53 20.19
C THR A 325 11.92 -24.34 19.25
N GLN A 326 10.81 -24.23 18.49
CA GLN A 326 10.61 -23.08 17.58
C GLN A 326 10.45 -21.77 18.35
N SER A 327 9.74 -21.77 19.49
CA SER A 327 9.59 -20.59 20.34
C SER A 327 10.93 -20.07 20.86
N ILE A 328 11.84 -20.96 21.29
CA ILE A 328 13.19 -20.58 21.72
C ILE A 328 13.98 -19.98 20.55
N ASN A 329 13.97 -20.64 19.39
CA ASN A 329 14.65 -20.12 18.19
C ASN A 329 14.14 -18.72 17.81
N ASN A 330 12.83 -18.52 17.82
CA ASN A 330 12.20 -17.24 17.48
C ASN A 330 12.54 -16.15 18.50
N GLN A 331 12.61 -16.48 19.79
CA GLN A 331 13.04 -15.52 20.82
C GLN A 331 14.50 -15.09 20.64
N ILE A 332 15.39 -16.04 20.35
CA ILE A 332 16.81 -15.74 20.05
C ILE A 332 16.89 -14.87 18.80
N GLU A 333 16.19 -15.22 17.72
CA GLU A 333 16.22 -14.45 16.48
C GLU A 333 15.70 -13.03 16.66
N ASN A 334 14.58 -12.86 17.37
CA ASN A 334 13.99 -11.54 17.63
C ASN A 334 14.83 -10.67 18.57
N ALA A 335 15.63 -11.27 19.47
CA ALA A 335 16.56 -10.53 20.33
C ALA A 335 17.64 -9.78 19.54
N TYR A 336 17.95 -10.21 18.31
CA TYR A 336 18.96 -9.60 17.43
C TYR A 336 18.36 -8.93 16.18
N HIS A 337 17.05 -8.65 16.16
CA HIS A 337 16.35 -8.11 14.98
C HIS A 337 16.94 -6.79 14.46
N ILE A 338 17.47 -5.92 15.35
CA ILE A 338 18.08 -4.64 14.96
C ILE A 338 19.30 -4.87 14.05
N SER A 339 20.18 -5.81 14.42
CA SER A 339 21.38 -6.15 13.63
C SER A 339 21.06 -6.90 12.33
N LYS A 340 19.81 -7.34 12.16
CA LYS A 340 19.33 -8.12 11.01
C LYS A 340 18.14 -7.45 10.31
N ALA A 341 18.01 -6.13 10.46
CA ALA A 341 16.87 -5.40 9.94
C ALA A 341 16.80 -5.45 8.41
N ASP A 342 15.59 -5.61 7.88
CA ASP A 342 15.33 -5.47 6.46
C ASP A 342 15.58 -4.03 6.01
N SER A 343 16.08 -3.86 4.78
CA SER A 343 16.19 -2.54 4.17
C SER A 343 14.92 -2.19 3.40
N ILE A 344 14.45 -0.96 3.50
CA ILE A 344 13.35 -0.46 2.66
C ILE A 344 13.94 0.01 1.33
N LYS A 345 13.32 -0.38 0.21
CA LYS A 345 13.67 0.23 -1.08
C LYS A 345 13.24 1.70 -1.04
N PRO A 346 14.12 2.64 -1.40
CA PRO A 346 13.77 4.04 -1.40
C PRO A 346 12.58 4.25 -2.34
N VAL A 347 11.56 4.95 -1.82
CA VAL A 347 10.45 5.39 -2.63
C VAL A 347 11.01 6.46 -3.57
N VAL A 348 10.87 6.25 -4.89
CA VAL A 348 11.23 7.29 -5.87
C VAL A 348 10.36 8.50 -5.56
N ALA A 349 11.03 9.62 -5.24
CA ALA A 349 10.38 10.90 -5.03
C ALA A 349 9.49 11.23 -6.24
N ASN A 350 8.26 11.70 -6.00
CA ASN A 350 7.44 12.14 -7.12
C ASN A 350 8.08 13.39 -7.70
N HIS A 351 8.11 13.48 -9.03
CA HIS A 351 8.46 14.73 -9.67
C HIS A 351 7.42 15.79 -9.29
N ASN A 352 7.82 16.80 -8.51
CA ASN A 352 6.99 17.96 -8.26
C ASN A 352 6.94 18.79 -9.55
N PHE A 353 5.91 18.56 -10.37
CA PHE A 353 5.72 19.25 -11.64
C PHE A 353 5.67 20.79 -11.52
N LEU A 354 5.28 21.32 -10.34
CA LEU A 354 5.29 22.76 -10.10
C LEU A 354 6.74 23.29 -10.00
N ALA A 355 7.65 22.53 -9.41
CA ALA A 355 9.04 22.93 -9.22
C ALA A 355 9.83 23.02 -10.54
N GLU A 356 9.53 22.19 -11.54
CA GLU A 356 10.23 22.23 -12.83
C GLU A 356 9.91 23.48 -13.66
N LYS A 357 8.74 24.09 -13.42
CA LYS A 357 8.25 25.25 -14.16
C LYS A 357 8.36 26.56 -13.40
N SER A 358 8.77 26.50 -12.14
CA SER A 358 8.88 27.68 -11.30
C SER A 358 10.26 28.32 -11.41
N VAL A 359 10.28 29.65 -11.30
CA VAL A 359 11.49 30.35 -10.87
C VAL A 359 11.56 30.18 -9.35
N VAL A 360 12.64 29.57 -8.87
CA VAL A 360 12.82 29.26 -7.45
C VAL A 360 13.75 30.30 -6.81
N TYR A 361 13.24 30.98 -5.78
CA TYR A 361 13.99 31.90 -4.93
C TYR A 361 14.34 31.18 -3.63
N LYS A 362 15.58 30.70 -3.50
CA LYS A 362 16.12 30.16 -2.24
C LYS A 362 16.46 31.32 -1.32
N LEU A 363 15.71 31.49 -0.24
CA LEU A 363 15.79 32.70 0.56
C LEU A 363 17.09 32.82 1.38
N ASP A 364 17.84 31.72 1.56
CA ASP A 364 19.18 31.77 2.17
C ASP A 364 20.25 32.39 1.24
N ASP A 365 19.96 32.56 -0.05
CA ASP A 365 20.86 33.24 -1.01
C ASP A 365 20.72 34.78 -0.97
N TYR A 366 19.78 35.30 -0.16
CA TYR A 366 19.44 36.72 -0.07
C TYR A 366 19.51 37.24 1.37
N THR A 367 19.56 38.56 1.52
CA THR A 367 19.37 39.20 2.84
C THR A 367 17.98 38.86 3.37
N ARG A 368 17.91 38.32 4.58
CA ARG A 368 16.63 38.01 5.23
C ARG A 368 15.95 39.28 5.73
N PHE A 369 14.64 39.38 5.51
CA PHE A 369 13.82 40.50 5.94
C PHE A 369 12.92 40.11 7.12
N LYS A 370 12.42 41.11 7.86
CA LYS A 370 11.59 40.87 9.06
C LYS A 370 10.16 40.50 8.71
N THR A 371 9.69 40.88 7.53
CA THR A 371 8.32 40.66 7.10
C THR A 371 8.24 39.95 5.75
N ILE A 372 7.15 39.21 5.53
CA ILE A 372 6.84 38.58 4.25
C ILE A 372 6.64 39.65 3.17
N LYS A 373 6.06 40.79 3.52
CA LYS A 373 5.88 41.92 2.62
C LYS A 373 7.21 42.43 2.06
N GLU A 374 8.20 42.69 2.92
CA GLU A 374 9.54 43.11 2.47
C GLU A 374 10.20 42.02 1.63
N THR A 375 10.08 40.75 2.04
CA THR A 375 10.63 39.61 1.28
C THR A 375 10.08 39.57 -0.16
N PHE A 376 8.77 39.74 -0.34
CA PHE A 376 8.17 39.75 -1.69
C PHE A 376 8.52 41.01 -2.50
N ILE A 377 8.82 42.14 -1.85
CA ILE A 377 9.21 43.37 -2.55
C ILE A 377 10.67 43.30 -3.01
N GLU A 378 11.56 42.82 -2.14
CA GLU A 378 13.01 42.90 -2.35
C GLU A 378 13.57 41.65 -3.05
N VAL A 379 12.93 40.48 -2.93
CA VAL A 379 13.47 39.20 -3.42
C VAL A 379 12.65 38.62 -4.58
N VAL A 380 11.32 38.58 -4.48
CA VAL A 380 10.48 37.80 -5.39
C VAL A 380 10.06 38.60 -6.63
N GLU A 381 10.87 38.54 -7.69
CA GLU A 381 10.59 39.28 -8.91
C GLU A 381 9.34 38.77 -9.67
N GLY A 382 8.34 39.65 -9.79
CA GLY A 382 7.10 39.38 -10.52
C GLY A 382 5.97 38.82 -9.65
N ALA A 383 6.10 38.86 -8.33
CA ALA A 383 4.97 38.77 -7.41
C ALA A 383 5.01 39.93 -6.41
N ALA A 384 3.87 40.35 -5.88
CA ALA A 384 3.82 41.34 -4.81
C ALA A 384 2.56 41.20 -3.95
N LEU A 385 2.65 41.76 -2.75
CA LEU A 385 1.51 41.98 -1.88
C LEU A 385 0.87 43.35 -2.16
N ARG A 386 -0.42 43.36 -2.49
CA ARG A 386 -1.23 44.57 -2.68
C ARG A 386 -2.23 44.72 -1.56
N LYS A 387 -2.31 45.90 -0.97
CA LYS A 387 -3.35 46.22 0.01
C LYS A 387 -4.71 46.28 -0.71
N LYS A 388 -5.70 45.58 -0.18
CA LYS A 388 -7.10 45.64 -0.61
C LYS A 388 -7.96 45.71 0.65
N GLU A 389 -8.62 46.84 0.87
CA GLU A 389 -9.33 47.16 2.12
C GLU A 389 -8.37 47.04 3.33
N ASP A 390 -8.73 46.28 4.36
CA ASP A 390 -7.91 46.03 5.55
C ASP A 390 -6.97 44.82 5.42
N ASN A 391 -6.99 44.11 4.29
CA ASN A 391 -6.19 42.92 4.05
C ASN A 391 -5.14 43.12 2.95
N TYR A 392 -4.20 42.19 2.85
CA TYR A 392 -3.26 42.09 1.74
C TYR A 392 -3.60 40.92 0.84
N ILE A 393 -3.42 41.12 -0.46
CA ILE A 393 -3.57 40.06 -1.46
C ILE A 393 -2.28 39.87 -2.27
N PHE A 394 -1.96 38.63 -2.59
CA PHE A 394 -0.90 38.26 -3.50
C PHE A 394 -1.34 38.49 -4.94
N LYS A 395 -0.47 39.15 -5.71
CA LYS A 395 -0.61 39.29 -7.16
C LYS A 395 0.67 38.85 -7.85
N ILE A 396 0.51 38.20 -8.98
CA ILE A 396 1.60 37.86 -9.90
C ILE A 396 1.51 38.79 -11.11
N TYR A 397 2.65 39.29 -11.56
CA TYR A 397 2.77 40.13 -12.75
C TYR A 397 3.33 39.31 -13.91
N HIS A 398 2.70 39.47 -15.06
CA HIS A 398 3.16 38.94 -16.34
C HIS A 398 3.62 40.09 -17.24
N ASN A 399 4.48 39.80 -18.21
CA ASN A 399 5.04 40.81 -19.14
C ASN A 399 3.95 41.53 -19.96
N GLU A 400 2.78 40.91 -20.14
CA GLU A 400 1.61 41.48 -20.81
C GLU A 400 0.75 42.41 -19.92
N GLY A 401 1.15 42.62 -18.66
CA GLY A 401 0.47 43.50 -17.71
C GLY A 401 -0.95 43.07 -17.36
N ASN A 402 -1.79 44.05 -16.99
CA ASN A 402 -3.20 43.82 -16.58
C ASN A 402 -4.14 43.49 -17.74
N ASN A 403 -3.65 43.45 -18.99
CA ASN A 403 -4.47 43.14 -20.17
C ASN A 403 -4.58 41.63 -20.45
N HIS A 404 -3.96 40.80 -19.60
CA HIS A 404 -4.02 39.36 -19.76
C HIS A 404 -5.44 38.84 -19.43
N PRO A 405 -6.07 38.00 -20.28
CA PRO A 405 -7.48 37.56 -20.10
C PRO A 405 -7.80 36.88 -18.77
N PHE A 406 -6.77 36.42 -18.05
CA PHE A 406 -6.90 35.68 -16.79
C PHE A 406 -6.37 36.46 -15.57
N SER A 407 -6.02 37.75 -15.70
CA SER A 407 -5.43 38.53 -14.59
C SER A 407 -6.39 38.80 -13.42
N GLU A 408 -7.70 38.52 -13.59
CA GLU A 408 -8.70 38.61 -12.54
C GLU A 408 -8.69 37.41 -11.58
N TYR A 409 -8.13 36.26 -11.99
CA TYR A 409 -8.05 35.08 -11.15
C TYR A 409 -6.97 35.26 -10.08
N LYS A 410 -7.21 34.71 -8.89
CA LYS A 410 -6.20 34.67 -7.83
C LYS A 410 -5.06 33.69 -8.18
N PRO A 411 -3.82 33.92 -7.71
CA PRO A 411 -2.77 32.91 -7.80
C PRO A 411 -3.11 31.67 -6.96
N LEU A 412 -2.57 30.52 -7.35
CA LEU A 412 -2.54 29.34 -6.47
C LEU A 412 -1.47 29.58 -5.41
N LEU A 413 -1.86 29.74 -4.15
CA LEU A 413 -0.95 29.91 -3.02
C LEU A 413 -0.85 28.59 -2.25
N LEU A 414 0.35 28.00 -2.24
CA LEU A 414 0.66 26.78 -1.50
C LEU A 414 1.69 27.09 -0.41
N LEU A 415 1.52 26.48 0.76
CA LEU A 415 2.55 26.38 1.79
C LEU A 415 2.78 24.90 2.07
N ASP A 416 4.00 24.40 1.87
CA ASP A 416 4.35 22.97 1.96
C ASP A 416 3.34 22.04 1.25
N GLY A 417 2.79 22.52 0.14
CA GLY A 417 1.78 21.82 -0.66
C GLY A 417 0.32 21.93 -0.23
N VAL A 418 0.04 22.60 0.89
CA VAL A 418 -1.32 22.87 1.35
C VAL A 418 -1.81 24.18 0.76
N LEU A 419 -3.01 24.15 0.16
CA LEU A 419 -3.66 25.36 -0.35
C LEU A 419 -3.99 26.32 0.78
N ILE A 420 -3.53 27.56 0.62
CA ILE A 420 -3.85 28.66 1.52
C ILE A 420 -4.87 29.59 0.84
N GLN A 421 -6.04 29.70 1.45
CA GLN A 421 -7.12 30.56 0.96
C GLN A 421 -7.17 31.91 1.67
N ASP A 422 -6.87 31.93 2.97
CA ASP A 422 -6.69 33.15 3.73
C ASP A 422 -5.24 33.63 3.60
N GLU A 423 -5.04 34.61 2.73
CA GLU A 423 -3.72 35.16 2.41
C GLU A 423 -3.09 35.87 3.61
N LYS A 424 -3.90 36.32 4.59
CA LYS A 424 -3.41 36.90 5.84
C LYS A 424 -2.51 35.92 6.60
N PHE A 425 -2.81 34.62 6.54
CA PHE A 425 -2.02 33.58 7.16
C PHE A 425 -0.55 33.62 6.71
N ILE A 426 -0.29 33.82 5.41
CA ILE A 426 1.07 33.92 4.90
C ILE A 426 1.68 35.28 5.20
N VAL A 427 0.89 36.36 5.19
CA VAL A 427 1.40 37.72 5.48
C VAL A 427 1.94 37.83 6.90
N ASP A 428 1.26 37.18 7.86
CA ASP A 428 1.64 37.16 9.28
C ASP A 428 2.66 36.05 9.60
N TYR A 429 3.08 35.26 8.60
CA TYR A 429 4.03 34.16 8.78
C TYR A 429 5.46 34.67 8.99
N ASP A 430 6.26 33.91 9.75
CA ASP A 430 7.67 34.24 9.99
C ASP A 430 8.52 33.93 8.75
N PRO A 431 9.10 34.94 8.07
CA PRO A 431 9.90 34.73 6.86
C PRO A 431 11.19 33.92 7.11
N TYR A 432 11.69 33.85 8.34
CA TYR A 432 12.90 33.07 8.66
C TYR A 432 12.65 31.56 8.63
N LYS A 433 11.39 31.13 8.73
CA LYS A 433 10.97 29.74 8.60
C LYS A 433 10.82 29.28 7.15
N ILE A 434 10.80 30.21 6.18
CA ILE A 434 10.69 29.89 4.77
C ILE A 434 12.07 29.58 4.20
N GLU A 435 12.19 28.44 3.53
CA GLU A 435 13.38 28.01 2.80
C GLU A 435 13.38 28.58 1.38
N GLU A 436 12.31 28.33 0.63
CA GLU A 436 12.20 28.73 -0.77
C GLU A 436 10.80 29.22 -1.15
N ILE A 437 10.77 30.08 -2.18
CA ILE A 437 9.55 30.53 -2.84
C ILE A 437 9.67 30.19 -4.33
N GLY A 438 8.80 29.34 -4.83
CA GLY A 438 8.63 29.04 -6.25
C GLY A 438 7.56 29.93 -6.87
N LEU A 439 7.84 30.52 -8.04
CA LEU A 439 6.92 31.38 -8.78
C LEU A 439 6.68 30.87 -10.20
N ILE A 440 5.41 30.63 -10.55
CA ILE A 440 4.97 30.40 -11.94
C ILE A 440 4.12 31.58 -12.38
N LYS A 441 4.45 32.19 -13.52
CA LYS A 441 3.74 33.35 -14.07
C LYS A 441 2.74 32.93 -15.16
N GLY A 442 1.66 33.70 -15.35
CA GLY A 442 0.65 33.48 -16.39
C GLY A 442 -0.49 32.54 -15.97
N ALA A 443 -1.42 32.23 -16.88
CA ALA A 443 -2.55 31.36 -16.57
C ALA A 443 -2.11 29.93 -16.23
N TYR A 444 -2.59 29.41 -15.10
CA TYR A 444 -2.33 28.06 -14.65
C TYR A 444 -3.64 27.30 -14.48
N PHE A 445 -3.86 26.31 -15.35
CA PHE A 445 -5.05 25.47 -15.36
C PHE A 445 -4.78 24.22 -14.56
N TYR A 446 -5.51 24.02 -13.46
CA TYR A 446 -5.33 22.88 -12.60
C TYR A 446 -6.66 22.32 -12.10
N GLY A 447 -6.98 21.11 -12.58
CA GLY A 447 -8.28 20.48 -12.41
C GLY A 447 -9.42 21.43 -12.85
N PRO A 448 -10.43 21.70 -12.00
CA PRO A 448 -11.57 22.57 -12.34
C PRO A 448 -11.35 24.06 -12.00
N LYS A 449 -10.13 24.47 -11.64
CA LYS A 449 -9.80 25.86 -11.30
C LYS A 449 -8.77 26.42 -12.28
N ILE A 450 -8.96 27.71 -12.57
CA ILE A 450 -7.98 28.55 -13.25
C ILE A 450 -7.37 29.45 -12.19
N TYR A 451 -6.06 29.55 -12.20
CA TYR A 451 -5.29 30.44 -11.35
C TYR A 451 -4.49 31.40 -12.23
N TYR A 452 -4.19 32.58 -11.72
CA TYR A 452 -3.24 33.48 -12.35
C TYR A 452 -1.86 33.33 -11.68
N GLY A 453 -1.14 32.32 -12.14
CA GLY A 453 0.16 31.90 -11.64
C GLY A 453 0.08 31.06 -10.37
N VAL A 454 1.25 30.67 -9.88
CA VAL A 454 1.44 29.85 -8.68
C VAL A 454 2.52 30.48 -7.80
N ILE A 455 2.25 30.56 -6.51
CA ILE A 455 3.23 30.86 -5.45
C ILE A 455 3.31 29.61 -4.59
N ASP A 456 4.43 28.90 -4.67
CA ASP A 456 4.71 27.70 -3.89
C ASP A 456 5.75 28.04 -2.81
N ILE A 457 5.33 28.10 -1.56
CA ILE A 457 6.20 28.44 -0.42
C ILE A 457 6.58 27.15 0.27
N LYS A 458 7.88 26.88 0.42
CA LYS A 458 8.37 25.76 1.24
C LYS A 458 9.07 26.25 2.49
N THR A 459 8.74 25.63 3.61
CA THR A 459 9.35 25.91 4.89
C THR A 459 10.56 25.02 5.13
N LYS A 460 11.49 25.49 5.98
CA LYS A 460 12.67 24.73 6.39
C LYS A 460 12.33 23.41 7.09
N SER A 461 11.13 23.31 7.68
CA SER A 461 10.67 22.07 8.31
C SER A 461 9.95 21.14 7.32
N GLY A 462 9.48 21.66 6.18
CA GLY A 462 8.70 20.94 5.17
C GLY A 462 7.33 20.44 5.67
N ASN A 463 6.88 20.93 6.83
CA ASN A 463 5.70 20.43 7.52
C ASN A 463 5.04 21.49 8.41
N ALA A 464 4.86 22.71 7.92
CA ALA A 464 4.31 23.86 8.69
C ALA A 464 2.99 23.59 9.45
N PHE A 465 2.26 22.53 9.08
CA PHE A 465 0.96 22.13 9.65
C PHE A 465 1.03 21.08 10.76
N VAL A 466 2.22 20.57 11.08
CA VAL A 466 2.38 19.52 12.12
C VAL A 466 2.48 20.12 13.53
N ASP A 467 2.78 21.41 13.66
CA ASP A 467 3.00 22.09 14.95
C ASP A 467 1.75 22.78 15.55
N GLY A 468 0.54 22.33 15.19
CA GLY A 468 -0.70 22.77 15.86
C GLY A 468 -1.37 24.03 15.29
N PHE A 469 -1.03 24.43 14.05
CA PHE A 469 -1.76 25.49 13.36
C PHE A 469 -3.11 24.99 12.84
N GLU A 470 -4.21 25.57 13.32
CA GLU A 470 -5.54 25.39 12.75
C GLU A 470 -5.80 26.47 11.68
N ILE A 471 -5.92 26.07 10.42
CA ILE A 471 -6.47 26.94 9.38
C ILE A 471 -7.96 26.65 9.28
N GLU A 472 -8.77 27.69 9.38
CA GLU A 472 -10.22 27.60 9.23
C GLU A 472 -10.59 26.96 7.88
N GLY A 473 -11.53 26.01 7.91
CA GLY A 473 -11.98 25.28 6.72
C GLY A 473 -11.11 24.10 6.28
N LEU A 474 -10.02 23.77 6.97
CA LEU A 474 -9.25 22.55 6.73
C LEU A 474 -9.78 21.38 7.58
N THR A 475 -10.12 20.28 6.92
CA THR A 475 -10.43 19.00 7.56
C THR A 475 -9.24 18.05 7.42
N ASN A 476 -8.65 17.61 8.53
CA ASN A 476 -7.57 16.62 8.53
C ASN A 476 -8.12 15.18 8.59
N TYR A 477 -7.49 14.26 7.88
CA TYR A 477 -7.72 12.83 7.94
C TYR A 477 -6.40 12.06 7.95
N THR A 478 -6.34 10.93 8.66
CA THR A 478 -5.15 10.06 8.67
C THR A 478 -5.33 8.88 7.70
N LEU A 479 -4.53 8.84 6.65
CA LEU A 479 -4.46 7.77 5.67
C LEU A 479 -3.61 6.59 6.18
N LYS A 480 -4.00 5.37 5.78
CA LYS A 480 -3.12 4.21 5.84
C LYS A 480 -2.13 4.25 4.67
N LEU A 481 -0.83 4.10 4.96
CA LEU A 481 0.20 4.04 3.93
C LEU A 481 0.13 2.74 3.12
N ILE A 482 0.61 2.84 1.88
CA ILE A 482 1.01 1.68 1.10
C ILE A 482 2.25 1.06 1.74
N GLN A 483 2.29 -0.26 1.85
CA GLN A 483 3.43 -0.96 2.40
C GLN A 483 4.66 -0.74 1.52
N PRO A 484 5.81 -0.34 2.12
CA PRO A 484 7.04 -0.16 1.36
C PRO A 484 7.54 -1.51 0.83
N GLN A 485 8.15 -1.50 -0.35
CA GLN A 485 8.86 -2.68 -0.83
C GLN A 485 10.15 -2.86 -0.03
N LYS A 486 10.36 -4.04 0.54
CA LYS A 486 11.59 -4.37 1.29
C LYS A 486 12.59 -5.13 0.43
N LYS A 487 13.86 -4.97 0.79
CA LYS A 487 14.93 -5.93 0.50
C LYS A 487 15.16 -6.71 1.79
N TYR A 488 14.67 -7.95 1.81
CA TYR A 488 14.75 -8.83 2.96
C TYR A 488 16.21 -9.13 3.31
N PHE A 489 16.51 -9.14 4.61
CA PHE A 489 17.84 -9.43 5.12
C PHE A 489 18.28 -10.84 4.72
N SER A 490 19.52 -10.94 4.25
CA SER A 490 20.17 -12.21 3.93
C SER A 490 21.61 -12.12 4.41
N PRO A 491 22.02 -12.88 5.43
CA PRO A 491 23.35 -12.75 6.01
C PRO A 491 24.41 -13.25 5.04
N ASN A 492 25.60 -12.65 5.15
CA ASN A 492 26.81 -13.13 4.49
C ASN A 492 27.84 -13.53 5.55
N TYR A 493 28.22 -14.82 5.56
CA TYR A 493 29.24 -15.39 6.47
C TYR A 493 30.60 -15.63 5.81
N ASP A 494 30.84 -15.08 4.62
CA ASP A 494 32.16 -15.07 3.99
C ASP A 494 33.20 -14.49 4.98
N GLU A 495 34.48 -14.90 4.84
CA GLU A 495 35.52 -14.69 5.86
C GLU A 495 35.70 -13.23 6.31
N ASN A 496 35.42 -12.28 5.42
CA ASN A 496 35.51 -10.83 5.64
C ASN A 496 34.39 -10.25 6.55
N SER A 497 33.35 -11.02 6.87
CA SER A 497 32.24 -10.60 7.72
C SER A 497 32.54 -10.88 9.19
N THR A 498 33.07 -9.91 9.93
CA THR A 498 33.43 -10.07 11.36
C THR A 498 32.26 -9.85 12.30
N GLU A 499 31.29 -9.00 11.95
CA GLU A 499 30.18 -8.62 12.84
C GLU A 499 29.16 -9.74 13.02
N LEU A 500 28.73 -10.38 11.93
CA LEU A 500 27.73 -11.45 11.96
C LEU A 500 28.23 -12.74 12.62
N LYS A 501 29.55 -12.94 12.71
CA LYS A 501 30.15 -14.12 13.37
C LYS A 501 29.81 -14.18 14.87
N ARG A 502 29.57 -13.04 15.53
CA ARG A 502 29.23 -12.96 16.95
C ARG A 502 27.73 -12.96 17.23
N ILE A 503 26.92 -12.85 16.18
CA ILE A 503 25.46 -12.81 16.29
C ILE A 503 24.94 -14.24 16.03
N PRO A 504 24.10 -14.79 16.92
CA PRO A 504 23.49 -16.10 16.70
C PRO A 504 22.50 -16.03 15.52
N ASP A 505 22.45 -17.07 14.68
CA ASP A 505 21.54 -17.16 13.54
C ASP A 505 20.54 -18.28 13.74
N PHE A 506 19.36 -17.96 14.25
CA PHE A 506 18.32 -18.95 14.54
C PHE A 506 17.14 -18.85 13.57
N ARG A 507 17.38 -18.27 12.38
CA ARG A 507 16.36 -18.12 11.34
C ARG A 507 15.82 -19.47 10.89
N SER A 508 14.49 -19.60 10.95
CA SER A 508 13.73 -20.67 10.30
C SER A 508 13.47 -20.37 8.82
N GLN A 509 13.35 -19.09 8.43
CA GLN A 509 13.29 -18.63 7.04
C GLN A 509 14.69 -18.19 6.57
N LEU A 510 15.39 -19.03 5.81
CA LEU A 510 16.75 -18.72 5.33
C LEU A 510 16.77 -17.71 4.19
N LEU A 511 15.75 -17.76 3.32
CA LEU A 511 15.62 -16.85 2.18
C LEU A 511 14.14 -16.64 1.84
N TRP A 512 13.74 -15.39 1.67
CA TRP A 512 12.46 -15.03 1.04
C TRP A 512 12.75 -14.05 -0.10
N CYS A 513 12.51 -14.50 -1.33
CA CYS A 513 12.68 -13.69 -2.53
C CYS A 513 11.34 -13.61 -3.28
N PRO A 514 10.55 -12.54 -3.09
CA PRO A 514 9.21 -12.40 -3.68
C PRO A 514 9.23 -12.11 -5.18
N ASN A 515 10.41 -11.85 -5.78
CA ASN A 515 10.53 -11.44 -7.17
C ASN A 515 11.68 -12.19 -7.86
N VAL A 516 11.39 -13.38 -8.37
CA VAL A 516 12.30 -14.18 -9.20
C VAL A 516 11.75 -14.21 -10.62
N LYS A 517 12.22 -13.28 -11.45
CA LYS A 517 11.97 -13.33 -12.90
C LYS A 517 12.94 -14.32 -13.53
N LEU A 518 12.40 -15.24 -14.33
CA LEU A 518 13.15 -16.24 -15.10
C LEU A 518 12.83 -16.07 -16.60
N ASN A 519 13.85 -16.18 -17.43
CA ASN A 519 13.84 -15.96 -18.87
C ASN A 519 14.17 -17.22 -19.68
N GLY A 520 14.29 -18.38 -19.02
CA GLY A 520 14.65 -19.66 -19.63
C GLY A 520 16.14 -19.98 -19.51
N GLU A 521 16.97 -18.99 -19.16
CA GLU A 521 18.38 -19.19 -18.87
C GLU A 521 18.58 -19.70 -17.43
N GLU A 522 19.72 -20.36 -17.19
CA GLU A 522 20.12 -20.75 -15.85
C GLU A 522 20.29 -19.50 -14.97
N LYS A 523 19.56 -19.47 -13.85
CA LYS A 523 19.71 -18.44 -12.82
C LYS A 523 20.30 -19.04 -11.56
N THR A 524 21.43 -18.49 -11.12
CA THR A 524 22.06 -18.86 -9.85
C THR A 524 21.60 -17.93 -8.74
N ILE A 525 21.17 -18.49 -7.62
CA ILE A 525 20.76 -17.79 -6.40
C ILE A 525 21.55 -18.38 -5.24
N THR A 526 22.18 -17.53 -4.44
CA THR A 526 22.98 -17.96 -3.28
C THR A 526 22.40 -17.43 -1.98
N PHE A 527 22.47 -18.21 -0.92
CA PHE A 527 22.10 -17.84 0.44
C PHE A 527 22.93 -18.63 1.44
N PHE A 528 22.81 -18.35 2.73
CA PHE A 528 23.52 -19.07 3.79
C PHE A 528 22.55 -19.82 4.71
N THR A 529 22.96 -21.02 5.16
CA THR A 529 22.31 -21.78 6.23
C THR A 529 22.43 -21.05 7.57
N SER A 530 21.56 -21.38 8.54
CA SER A 530 21.59 -20.83 9.90
C SER A 530 22.25 -21.81 10.88
N ASP A 531 22.24 -21.48 12.17
CA ASP A 531 22.63 -22.39 13.26
C ASP A 531 21.54 -23.45 13.55
N VAL A 532 20.36 -23.32 12.94
CA VAL A 532 19.25 -24.26 13.10
C VAL A 532 19.47 -25.48 12.22
N LYS A 533 19.65 -26.64 12.87
CA LYS A 533 19.79 -27.94 12.21
C LYS A 533 18.45 -28.53 11.77
N GLY A 534 18.50 -29.45 10.83
CA GLY A 534 17.37 -30.23 10.32
C GLY A 534 17.12 -30.03 8.82
N VAL A 535 15.97 -30.49 8.36
CA VAL A 535 15.59 -30.43 6.94
C VAL A 535 15.01 -29.05 6.61
N PHE A 536 15.46 -28.49 5.50
CA PHE A 536 14.95 -27.27 4.89
C PHE A 536 14.29 -27.59 3.55
N GLU A 537 13.19 -26.89 3.29
CA GLU A 537 12.44 -26.93 2.05
C GLU A 537 12.76 -25.68 1.22
N VAL A 538 12.99 -25.89 -0.08
CA VAL A 538 13.13 -24.88 -1.10
C VAL A 538 11.90 -24.95 -1.99
N ILE A 539 11.09 -23.89 -2.03
CA ILE A 539 9.89 -23.81 -2.86
C ILE A 539 10.04 -22.64 -3.84
N LEU A 540 9.88 -22.93 -5.13
CA LEU A 540 9.74 -21.93 -6.18
C LEU A 540 8.31 -21.99 -6.73
N SER A 541 7.51 -20.96 -6.46
CA SER A 541 6.10 -20.92 -6.88
C SER A 541 5.75 -19.63 -7.61
N GLY A 542 4.90 -19.70 -8.62
CA GLY A 542 4.46 -18.53 -9.37
C GLY A 542 3.82 -18.88 -10.70
N TYR A 543 3.85 -17.93 -11.64
CA TYR A 543 3.19 -18.07 -12.94
C TYR A 543 4.21 -18.04 -14.07
N ASN A 544 4.11 -19.03 -14.95
CA ASN A 544 4.90 -19.04 -16.17
C ASN A 544 4.37 -18.01 -17.20
N MET A 545 5.08 -17.83 -18.32
CA MET A 545 4.68 -16.91 -19.39
C MET A 545 3.31 -17.21 -20.03
N TYR A 546 2.75 -18.41 -19.82
CA TYR A 546 1.45 -18.84 -20.32
C TYR A 546 0.32 -18.70 -19.29
N GLY A 547 0.58 -18.08 -18.13
CA GLY A 547 -0.40 -17.91 -17.06
C GLY A 547 -0.71 -19.19 -16.28
N ARG A 548 0.12 -20.24 -16.39
CA ARG A 548 -0.04 -21.46 -15.59
C ARG A 548 0.71 -21.32 -14.28
N TYR A 549 0.05 -21.66 -13.18
CA TYR A 549 0.69 -21.76 -11.87
C TYR A 549 1.65 -22.95 -11.84
N ILE A 550 2.87 -22.72 -11.37
CA ILE A 550 3.94 -23.71 -11.23
C ILE A 550 4.42 -23.66 -9.78
N SER A 551 4.70 -24.83 -9.20
CA SER A 551 5.27 -24.94 -7.86
C SER A 551 6.27 -26.09 -7.84
N GLU A 552 7.56 -25.75 -7.88
CA GLU A 552 8.67 -26.69 -7.78
C GLU A 552 9.23 -26.72 -6.36
N LYS A 553 9.64 -27.91 -5.91
CA LYS A 553 10.11 -28.13 -4.54
C LYS A 553 11.35 -29.03 -4.52
N THR A 554 12.27 -28.72 -3.63
CA THR A 554 13.38 -29.62 -3.26
C THR A 554 13.73 -29.44 -1.79
N TYR A 555 14.50 -30.37 -1.24
CA TYR A 555 14.90 -30.37 0.18
C TYR A 555 16.43 -30.47 0.31
N PHE A 556 16.94 -30.04 1.47
CA PHE A 556 18.31 -30.29 1.91
C PHE A 556 18.38 -30.34 3.43
N THR A 557 19.49 -30.84 3.97
CA THR A 557 19.70 -30.97 5.42
C THR A 557 20.83 -30.05 5.90
N VAL A 558 20.65 -29.46 7.09
CA VAL A 558 21.70 -28.74 7.83
C VAL A 558 22.11 -29.55 9.06
N GLU A 559 23.41 -29.84 9.19
CA GLU A 559 24.00 -30.69 10.24
C GLU A 559 25.09 -30.00 11.07
#